data_AF-A0A0D2LIM7-F1
#
_entry.id   AF-A0A0D2LIM7-F1
#
_cell.length_a   1.000
_cell.length_b   1.000
_cell.length_c   1.000
_cell.angle_alpha   90.00
_cell.angle_beta   90.00
_cell.angle_gamma   90.00
#
_symmetry.space_group_name_H-M   'P 1'
#
loop_
_entity.id
_entity.type
_entity.pdbx_description
1 polymer ?
#
loop_
_entity_poly.entity_id
_entity_poly.type
_entity_poly.pdbx_seq_one_letter_code
_entity_poly.pdbx_strand_id
1 'polypeptide(L)' 'MRLFVGGLPPDITKRDVEGRFAPFGAVAGCDIVPSKGLGASPGECRGFAYVDFEPKDNASLARCLSL' A
#
# COMPACT_ATOMS: atom_id res chain seq x y z
N MET A 1 10.21 1.29 6.95
CA MET A 1 10.27 2.52 6.12
C MET A 1 8.86 2.79 5.63
N ARG A 2 8.29 3.98 5.89
CA ARG A 2 6.84 4.20 5.68
C ARG A 2 6.53 4.69 4.27
N LEU A 3 5.89 3.85 3.48
CA LEU A 3 5.43 4.11 2.13
C LEU A 3 3.96 4.57 2.14
N PHE A 4 3.65 5.56 1.32
CA PHE A 4 2.28 5.97 1.04
C PHE A 4 1.84 5.35 -0.28
N VAL A 5 0.75 4.58 -0.25
CA VAL A 5 0.19 3.90 -1.41
C VAL A 5 -1.22 4.44 -1.65
N GLY A 6 -1.37 5.26 -2.68
CA GLY A 6 -2.66 5.79 -3.12
C GLY A 6 -3.25 5.01 -4.29
N GLY A 7 -4.53 5.22 -4.57
CA GLY A 7 -5.21 4.56 -5.70
C GLY A 7 -5.44 3.06 -5.47
N LEU A 8 -5.49 2.65 -4.20
CA LEU A 8 -5.77 1.28 -3.86
C LEU A 8 -7.27 0.98 -4.04
N PRO A 9 -7.61 -0.24 -4.51
CA PRO A 9 -8.99 -0.66 -4.59
C PRO A 9 -9.61 -0.75 -3.18
N PRO A 10 -10.92 -0.54 -3.06
CA PRO A 10 -11.61 -0.58 -1.76
C PRO A 10 -11.60 -1.97 -1.10
N ASP A 11 -11.34 -3.02 -1.88
CA ASP A 11 -11.26 -4.41 -1.43
C ASP A 11 -9.82 -4.83 -1.05
N ILE A 12 -8.84 -3.90 -1.13
CA ILE A 12 -7.46 -4.22 -0.77
C ILE A 12 -7.39 -4.67 0.69
N THR A 13 -6.67 -5.77 0.92
CA THR A 13 -6.43 -6.27 2.28
C THR A 13 -4.95 -6.18 2.62
N LYS A 14 -4.66 -6.16 3.92
CA LYS A 14 -3.29 -6.22 4.45
C LYS A 14 -2.50 -7.39 3.84
N ARG A 15 -3.16 -8.53 3.63
CA ARG A 15 -2.54 -9.72 3.05
C ARG A 15 -2.19 -9.57 1.57
N ASP A 16 -2.98 -8.81 0.81
CA ASP A 16 -2.69 -8.51 -0.59
C ASP A 16 -1.47 -7.60 -0.74
N VAL A 17 -1.39 -6.58 0.13
CA VAL A 17 -0.21 -5.72 0.26
C VAL A 17 1.00 -6.56 0.70
N GLU A 18 0.90 -7.36 1.76
CA GLU A 18 2.01 -8.23 2.20
C GLU A 18 2.48 -9.17 1.08
N GLY A 19 1.58 -9.78 0.32
CA GLY A 19 1.91 -10.65 -0.81
C GLY A 19 2.60 -9.94 -1.97
N ARG A 20 2.18 -8.71 -2.31
CA ARG A 20 2.84 -7.89 -3.34
C ARG A 20 4.25 -7.47 -2.94
N PHE A 21 4.46 -7.18 -1.66
CA PHE A 21 5.72 -6.66 -1.15
C PHE A 21 6.69 -7.77 -0.71
N ALA A 22 6.19 -8.99 -0.47
CA ALA A 22 6.97 -10.18 -0.11
C ALA A 22 8.23 -10.44 -0.97
N PRO A 23 8.22 -10.33 -2.31
CA PRO A 23 9.43 -10.52 -3.12
C PRO A 23 10.45 -9.40 -2.98
N PHE A 24 10.03 -8.21 -2.51
CA PHE A 24 10.90 -7.05 -2.34
C PHE A 24 11.46 -6.95 -0.90
N GLY A 25 10.75 -7.49 0.10
CA GLY A 25 11.14 -7.38 1.51
C GLY A 25 10.03 -7.76 2.47
N ALA A 26 10.23 -7.46 3.75
CA ALA A 26 9.24 -7.70 4.79
C ALA A 26 8.35 -6.47 4.97
N VAL A 27 7.06 -6.65 5.19
CA VAL A 27 6.15 -5.57 5.59
C VAL A 27 6.05 -5.60 7.11
N ALA A 28 6.62 -4.61 7.78
CA ALA A 28 6.54 -4.46 9.23
C ALA A 28 5.11 -4.10 9.70
N GLY A 29 4.36 -3.39 8.86
CA GLY A 29 2.96 -3.11 9.11
C GLY A 29 2.28 -2.47 7.90
N CYS A 30 0.96 -2.57 7.80
CA CYS A 30 0.23 -1.74 6.86
C CYS A 30 -1.08 -1.26 7.47
N ASP A 31 -1.32 0.02 7.29
CA ASP A 31 -2.46 0.75 7.80
C ASP A 31 -3.28 1.20 6.60
N ILE A 32 -4.32 0.45 6.28
CA ILE A 32 -5.20 0.75 5.16
C ILE A 32 -6.25 1.70 5.69
N VAL A 33 -6.28 2.92 5.16
CA VAL A 33 -7.28 3.91 5.50
C VAL A 33 -8.33 3.90 4.39
N PRO A 34 -9.46 3.18 4.58
CA PRO A 34 -10.56 3.26 3.65
C PRO A 34 -11.06 4.71 3.63
N SER A 35 -11.35 5.24 2.44
CA SER A 35 -11.97 6.55 2.30
C SER A 35 -13.39 6.49 2.86
N LYS A 36 -13.52 6.66 4.18
CA LYS A 36 -14.78 6.84 4.90
C LYS A 36 -15.14 8.33 4.84
N GLY A 37 -15.16 8.88 3.62
CA GLY A 37 -15.66 10.22 3.35
C GLY A 37 -17.09 10.12 2.88
N LEU A 38 -18.00 10.71 3.64
CA LEU A 38 -19.45 10.81 3.41
C LEU A 38 -19.81 11.69 2.18
N GLY A 39 -19.05 11.58 1.09
CA GLY A 39 -19.14 12.46 -0.07
C GLY A 39 -18.24 12.09 -1.26
N ALA A 40 -17.75 10.85 -1.35
CA ALA A 40 -17.07 10.40 -2.56
C ALA A 40 -18.12 10.18 -3.67
N SER A 41 -18.11 11.04 -4.68
CA SER A 41 -18.89 10.87 -5.91
C SER A 41 -18.74 9.43 -6.45
N PRO A 42 -19.80 8.84 -7.06
CA PRO A 42 -19.75 7.50 -7.62
C PRO A 42 -18.75 7.46 -8.77
N GLY A 43 -17.48 7.15 -8.46
CA GLY A 43 -16.39 7.14 -9.42
C GLY A 43 -14.99 7.40 -8.85
N GLU A 44 -14.87 7.98 -7.65
CA GLU A 44 -13.55 8.33 -7.08
C GLU A 44 -13.31 7.69 -5.70
N CYS A 45 -13.15 6.37 -5.69
CA CYS A 45 -12.72 5.60 -4.53
C CYS A 45 -11.19 5.60 -4.44
N ARG A 46 -10.58 6.74 -4.10
CA ARG A 46 -9.13 6.79 -3.80
C ARG A 46 -8.89 6.37 -2.35
N GLY A 47 -8.97 5.07 -2.08
CA GLY A 47 -8.43 4.50 -0.85
C GLY A 47 -6.91 4.73 -0.81
N PHE A 48 -6.38 5.00 0.38
CA PHE A 48 -4.94 5.11 0.59
C PHE A 48 -4.51 4.23 1.75
N ALA A 49 -3.30 3.69 1.66
CA ALA A 49 -2.70 2.90 2.72
C ALA A 49 -1.30 3.39 3.02
N TYR A 50 -0.93 3.32 4.29
CA TYR A 50 0.43 3.50 4.75
C TYR A 50 1.04 2.13 4.99
N VAL A 51 2.08 1.78 4.24
CA VAL A 51 2.77 0.50 4.36
C VAL A 51 4.13 0.75 4.97
N ASP A 52 4.36 0.25 6.17
CA ASP A 52 5.71 0.17 6.72
C ASP A 52 6.41 -1.05 6.13
N PHE A 53 7.28 -0.78 5.17
CA PHE A 53 8.02 -1.77 4.42
C PHE A 53 9.50 -1.73 4.81
N GLU A 54 10.07 -2.91 4.98
CA GLU A 54 11.47 -3.15 5.28
C GLU A 54 12.11 -3.87 4.08
N PRO A 55 12.72 -3.12 3.15
CA PRO A 55 13.42 -3.73 2.02
C PRO A 55 14.62 -4.54 2.53
N LYS A 56 14.86 -5.72 1.93
CA LYS A 56 16.10 -6.46 2.24
C LYS A 56 17.35 -5.77 1.69
N ASP A 57 17.17 -4.98 0.63
CA ASP A 57 18.25 -4.35 -0.13
C ASP A 57 17.70 -3.11 -0.87
N ASN A 58 18.56 -2.11 -1.10
CA ASN A 58 18.21 -0.87 -1.81
C ASN A 58 17.61 -1.13 -3.20
N ALA A 59 18.07 -2.17 -3.90
CA ALA A 59 17.53 -2.53 -5.21
C ALA A 59 16.04 -2.92 -5.15
N SER A 60 15.62 -3.54 -4.05
CA SER A 60 14.25 -4.01 -3.83
C SER A 60 13.31 -2.85 -3.55
N LEU A 61 13.78 -1.86 -2.77
CA LEU A 61 13.07 -0.60 -2.55
C LEU A 61 12.88 0.17 -3.86
N ALA A 62 13.94 0.33 -4.65
CA ALA A 62 13.88 1.06 -5.91
C ALA A 62 12.88 0.44 -6.90
N ARG A 63 12.81 -0.89 -6.97
CA ARG A 63 11.80 -1.60 -7.76
C ARG A 63 10.38 -1.40 -7.22
N CYS A 64 10.23 -1.39 -5.91
CA CYS A 64 8.93 -1.22 -5.28
C CYS A 64 8.35 0.20 -5.47
N LEU A 65 9.20 1.22 -5.51
CA LEU A 65 8.82 2.62 -5.73
C LEU A 65 8.60 2.98 -7.21
N SER A 66 9.06 2.13 -8.13
CA SER A 66 8.94 2.35 -9.57
C SER A 66 7.69 1.69 -10.19
N LEU A 67 6.81 1.11 -9.36
CA LEU A 67 5.52 0.51 -9.73
C LEU A 67 4.38 1.53 -9.61
#